data_AF-A0A357V4T9-F1
#
_entry.id   AF-A0A357V4T9-F1
#
_cell.length_a   1.000
_cell.length_b   1.000
_cell.length_c   1.000
_cell.angle_alpha   90.00
_cell.angle_beta   90.00
_cell.angle_gamma   90.00
#
_symmetry.space_group_name_H-M   'P 1'
#
loop_
_entity.id
_entity.type
_entity.pdbx_description
1 polymer ?
#
loop_
_entity_poly.entity_id
_entity_poly.type
_entity_poly.pdbx_seq_one_letter_code
_entity_poly.pdbx_strand_id
1 'polypeptide(L)'
;RQGDYAEAAHLHGRAVAADPGFAAGWCNLGIACTDLGRYADGAAALDRALTLDPDDARTRFNRAVLYFLMGDLAAGWPMYEARLAFQAMATPPGQRWNGDALAGARVLLIPEQGFGDVIQFARFAPRVRDRGGVPVLAVPGVLTALMAAQGWDVEIADADNPPEAPLWCPVMSLGAVLGLTAEDISGAAYLRAPTADTREGAGPRIGLAWSGNPTHRRDRARSLRLDDLAPLFNVPGVRFVNLQVGLRPDDAAEIARRPDLFAETPGLGSFADTAA
;
A
#
# COMPACT_ATOMS: atom_id res chain seq x y z
N ARG A 1 -18.90 -0.12 -8.27
CA ARG A 1 -18.93 1.23 -7.65
C ARG A 1 -19.79 1.30 -6.38
N GLN A 2 -20.88 0.53 -6.28
CA GLN A 2 -21.77 0.54 -5.10
C GLN A 2 -21.32 -0.41 -3.98
N GLY A 3 -20.33 -1.29 -4.21
CA GLY A 3 -19.79 -2.20 -3.19
C GLY A 3 -20.56 -3.52 -3.10
N ASP A 4 -21.62 -3.66 -3.90
CA ASP A 4 -22.29 -4.92 -4.14
C ASP A 4 -21.50 -5.72 -5.20
N TYR A 5 -20.55 -6.51 -4.71
CA TYR A 5 -19.73 -7.37 -5.57
C TYR A 5 -20.51 -8.59 -6.07
N ALA A 6 -21.54 -9.03 -5.34
CA ALA A 6 -22.38 -10.16 -5.72
C ALA A 6 -23.20 -9.81 -6.98
N GLU A 7 -23.85 -8.65 -6.98
CA GLU A 7 -24.58 -8.17 -8.14
C GLU A 7 -23.65 -7.88 -9.32
N ALA A 8 -22.46 -7.30 -9.06
CA ALA A 8 -21.46 -7.10 -10.11
C ALA A 8 -21.05 -8.42 -10.77
N ALA A 9 -20.77 -9.47 -9.99
CA ALA A 9 -20.44 -10.79 -10.50
C ALA A 9 -21.61 -11.39 -11.31
N HIS A 10 -22.85 -11.22 -10.85
CA HIS A 10 -24.04 -11.69 -11.57
C HIS A 10 -24.18 -11.01 -12.94
N LEU A 11 -24.11 -9.68 -12.98
CA LEU A 11 -24.25 -8.90 -14.21
C LEU A 11 -23.12 -9.18 -15.20
N HIS A 12 -21.87 -9.24 -14.73
CA HIS A 12 -20.73 -9.59 -15.59
C HIS A 12 -20.80 -11.04 -16.08
N GLY A 13 -21.28 -11.97 -15.25
CA GLY A 13 -21.56 -13.35 -15.66
C GLY A 13 -22.58 -13.43 -16.81
N ARG A 14 -23.65 -12.64 -16.74
CA ARG A 14 -24.63 -12.54 -17.85
C ARG A 14 -24.02 -11.93 -19.10
N ALA A 15 -23.17 -10.90 -18.96
CA ALA A 15 -22.53 -10.25 -20.10
C ALA A 15 -21.62 -11.23 -20.86
N VAL A 16 -20.79 -12.00 -20.16
CA VAL A 16 -19.88 -12.97 -20.81
C VAL A 16 -20.60 -14.22 -21.32
N ALA A 17 -21.77 -14.56 -20.78
CA ALA A 17 -22.62 -15.61 -21.34
C ALA A 17 -23.28 -15.17 -22.66
N ALA A 18 -23.64 -13.89 -22.77
CA ALA A 18 -24.21 -13.32 -24.00
C ALA A 18 -23.14 -13.10 -25.08
N ASP A 19 -21.93 -12.68 -24.68
CA ASP A 19 -20.77 -12.56 -25.56
C ASP A 19 -19.52 -13.20 -24.92
N PRO A 20 -19.24 -14.48 -25.22
CA PRO A 20 -18.05 -15.18 -24.73
C PRO A 20 -16.71 -14.60 -25.22
N GLY A 21 -16.72 -13.71 -26.22
CA GLY A 21 -15.56 -12.99 -26.74
C GLY A 21 -15.28 -11.65 -26.04
N PHE A 22 -16.14 -11.22 -25.12
CA PHE A 22 -16.00 -9.92 -24.44
C PHE A 22 -14.92 -9.94 -23.35
N ALA A 23 -13.65 -9.74 -23.73
CA ALA A 23 -12.49 -9.81 -22.83
C ALA A 23 -12.63 -8.93 -21.57
N ALA A 24 -13.05 -7.67 -21.73
CA ALA A 24 -13.24 -6.76 -20.59
C ALA A 24 -14.37 -7.22 -19.64
N GLY A 25 -15.38 -7.92 -20.16
CA GLY A 25 -16.44 -8.54 -19.35
C GLY A 25 -15.87 -9.64 -18.46
N TRP A 26 -15.02 -10.50 -19.01
CA TRP A 26 -14.32 -11.55 -18.27
C TRP A 26 -13.37 -10.97 -17.21
N CYS A 27 -12.65 -9.88 -17.54
CA CYS A 27 -11.81 -9.18 -16.57
C CYS A 27 -12.63 -8.66 -15.38
N ASN A 28 -13.74 -7.97 -15.65
CA ASN A 28 -14.60 -7.43 -14.59
C ASN A 28 -15.29 -8.53 -13.76
N LEU A 29 -15.67 -9.65 -14.38
CA LEU A 29 -16.15 -10.83 -13.65
C LEU A 29 -15.07 -11.38 -12.71
N GLY A 30 -13.83 -11.49 -13.20
CA GLY A 30 -12.69 -11.92 -12.43
C GLY A 30 -12.42 -11.04 -11.20
N ILE A 31 -12.47 -9.73 -11.37
CA ILE A 31 -12.35 -8.74 -10.28
C ILE A 31 -13.49 -8.95 -9.26
N ALA A 32 -14.74 -9.03 -9.70
CA ALA A 32 -15.89 -9.18 -8.80
C ALA A 32 -15.84 -10.50 -8.00
N CYS A 33 -15.46 -11.61 -8.64
CA CYS A 33 -15.26 -12.89 -7.95
C CYS A 33 -14.10 -12.82 -6.94
N THR A 34 -13.02 -12.12 -7.28
CA THR A 34 -11.89 -11.90 -6.37
C THR A 34 -12.30 -11.10 -5.13
N ASP A 35 -13.05 -10.01 -5.32
CA ASP A 35 -13.57 -9.19 -4.22
C ASP A 35 -14.56 -9.96 -3.30
N LEU A 36 -15.20 -11.02 -3.82
CA LEU A 36 -16.06 -11.94 -3.06
C LEU A 36 -15.30 -13.08 -2.35
N GLY A 37 -13.97 -13.16 -2.49
CA GLY A 37 -13.17 -14.28 -1.98
C GLY A 37 -13.30 -15.58 -2.79
N ARG A 38 -13.98 -15.54 -3.94
CA ARG A 38 -14.14 -16.68 -4.86
C ARG A 38 -12.94 -16.77 -5.80
N TYR A 39 -11.77 -17.04 -5.23
CA TYR A 39 -10.49 -16.94 -5.94
C TYR A 39 -10.36 -17.88 -7.15
N ALA A 40 -10.89 -19.10 -7.06
CA ALA A 40 -10.88 -20.04 -8.18
C ALA A 40 -11.70 -19.53 -9.38
N ASP A 41 -12.90 -19.01 -9.12
CA ASP A 41 -13.75 -18.43 -10.16
C ASP A 41 -13.13 -17.14 -10.74
N GLY A 42 -12.51 -16.34 -9.87
CA GLY A 42 -11.76 -15.15 -10.26
C GLY A 42 -10.62 -15.49 -11.21
N ALA A 43 -9.83 -16.51 -10.89
CA ALA A 43 -8.73 -17.00 -11.72
C ALA A 43 -9.23 -17.47 -13.08
N ALA A 44 -10.26 -18.32 -13.12
CA ALA A 44 -10.83 -18.83 -14.37
C ALA A 44 -11.32 -17.70 -15.29
N ALA A 45 -11.98 -16.69 -14.73
CA ALA A 45 -12.45 -15.54 -15.51
C ALA A 45 -11.31 -14.65 -16.01
N LEU A 46 -10.30 -14.37 -15.18
CA LEU A 46 -9.12 -13.60 -15.59
C LEU A 46 -8.28 -14.34 -16.65
N ASP A 47 -8.10 -15.66 -16.50
CA ASP A 47 -7.38 -16.49 -17.47
C ASP A 47 -8.13 -16.54 -18.81
N ARG A 48 -9.47 -16.55 -18.77
CA ARG A 48 -10.29 -16.41 -19.98
C ARG A 48 -10.12 -15.03 -20.64
N ALA A 49 -10.08 -13.96 -19.85
CA ALA A 49 -9.81 -12.61 -20.35
C ALA A 49 -8.42 -12.52 -21.01
N LEU A 50 -7.38 -13.08 -20.39
CA LEU A 50 -6.02 -13.13 -20.93
C LEU A 50 -5.89 -14.02 -22.17
N THR A 51 -6.74 -15.05 -22.30
CA THR A 51 -6.79 -15.85 -23.53
C THR A 51 -7.33 -15.04 -24.71
N LEU A 52 -8.25 -14.11 -24.45
CA LEU A 52 -8.85 -13.23 -25.46
C LEU A 52 -7.98 -12.02 -25.78
N ASP A 53 -7.32 -11.46 -24.77
CA ASP A 53 -6.40 -10.34 -24.90
C ASP A 53 -5.19 -10.54 -23.95
N PRO A 54 -4.10 -11.17 -24.43
CA PRO A 54 -2.93 -11.49 -23.62
C PRO A 54 -2.15 -10.27 -23.08
N ASP A 55 -2.32 -9.11 -23.73
CA ASP A 55 -1.57 -7.90 -23.47
C ASP A 55 -2.36 -6.86 -22.66
N ASP A 56 -3.64 -7.13 -22.31
CA ASP A 56 -4.42 -6.21 -21.48
C ASP A 56 -3.79 -6.02 -20.10
N ALA A 57 -3.16 -4.86 -19.93
CA ALA A 57 -2.41 -4.53 -18.73
C ALA A 57 -3.26 -4.58 -17.46
N ARG A 58 -4.56 -4.23 -17.56
CA ARG A 58 -5.48 -4.28 -16.40
C ARG A 58 -5.75 -5.71 -15.98
N THR A 59 -6.03 -6.61 -16.91
CA THR A 59 -6.27 -8.03 -16.61
C THR A 59 -5.01 -8.67 -16.02
N ARG A 60 -3.83 -8.37 -16.59
CA ARG A 60 -2.54 -8.85 -16.06
C ARG A 60 -2.30 -8.37 -14.62
N PHE A 61 -2.54 -7.09 -14.35
CA PHE A 61 -2.47 -6.53 -13.01
C PHE A 61 -3.45 -7.19 -12.03
N ASN A 62 -4.72 -7.35 -12.41
CA ASN A 62 -5.70 -7.99 -11.54
C ASN A 62 -5.37 -9.47 -11.26
N ARG A 63 -4.77 -10.16 -12.24
CA ARG A 63 -4.26 -11.52 -12.04
C ARG A 63 -3.09 -11.56 -11.08
N ALA A 64 -2.19 -10.58 -11.13
CA ALA A 64 -1.12 -10.41 -10.15
C ALA A 64 -1.66 -10.22 -8.73
N VAL A 65 -2.66 -9.35 -8.57
CA VAL A 65 -3.33 -9.13 -7.27
C VAL A 65 -3.94 -10.43 -6.75
N LEU A 66 -4.59 -11.22 -7.61
CA LEU A 66 -5.15 -12.51 -7.23
C LEU A 66 -4.04 -13.50 -6.79
N TYR A 67 -2.90 -13.53 -7.48
CA TYR A 67 -1.76 -14.34 -7.06
C TYR A 67 -1.27 -13.96 -5.66
N PHE A 68 -1.16 -12.65 -5.36
CA PHE A 68 -0.80 -12.20 -4.01
C PHE A 68 -1.82 -12.61 -2.95
N LEU A 69 -3.12 -12.51 -3.24
CA LEU A 69 -4.19 -12.96 -2.33
C LEU A 69 -4.14 -14.47 -2.05
N MET A 70 -3.65 -15.26 -3.02
CA MET A 70 -3.44 -16.71 -2.87
C MET A 70 -2.06 -17.06 -2.29
N GLY A 71 -1.20 -16.07 -2.01
CA GLY A 71 0.15 -16.27 -1.46
C GLY A 71 1.23 -16.64 -2.49
N ASP A 72 0.90 -16.71 -3.78
CA ASP A 72 1.87 -17.01 -4.84
C ASP A 72 2.55 -15.73 -5.34
N LEU A 73 3.49 -15.22 -4.53
CA LEU A 73 4.19 -13.99 -4.86
C LEU A 73 5.06 -14.12 -6.12
N ALA A 74 5.64 -15.31 -6.33
CA ALA A 74 6.51 -15.59 -7.47
C ALA A 74 5.77 -15.44 -8.80
N ALA A 75 4.54 -15.94 -8.90
CA ALA A 75 3.69 -15.75 -10.08
C ALA A 75 3.14 -14.31 -10.16
N GLY A 76 2.88 -13.67 -9.02
CA GLY A 76 2.31 -12.33 -8.97
C GLY A 76 3.26 -11.23 -9.47
N TRP A 77 4.53 -11.24 -9.05
CA TRP A 77 5.43 -10.11 -9.32
C TRP A 77 5.63 -9.76 -10.79
N PRO A 78 5.91 -10.71 -11.71
CA PRO A 78 6.09 -10.39 -13.12
C PRO A 78 4.83 -9.77 -13.74
N MET A 79 3.65 -10.22 -13.32
CA MET A 79 2.38 -9.69 -13.82
C MET A 79 2.04 -8.33 -13.22
N TYR A 80 2.50 -8.05 -11.99
CA TYR A 80 2.25 -6.79 -11.30
C TYR A 80 2.89 -5.58 -11.98
N GLU A 81 3.96 -5.79 -12.75
CA GLU A 81 4.60 -4.76 -13.58
C GLU A 81 3.66 -4.16 -14.63
N ALA A 82 2.58 -4.87 -15.00
CA ALA A 82 1.57 -4.34 -15.92
C ALA A 82 0.89 -3.06 -15.40
N ARG A 83 0.91 -2.79 -14.08
CA ARG A 83 0.37 -1.55 -13.50
C ARG A 83 1.02 -0.29 -14.10
N LEU A 84 2.29 -0.37 -14.48
CA LEU A 84 3.06 0.76 -14.98
C LEU A 84 2.50 1.31 -16.30
N ALA A 85 1.70 0.52 -17.03
CA ALA A 85 1.07 0.94 -18.27
C ALA A 85 -0.13 1.88 -18.08
N PHE A 86 -0.73 1.91 -16.89
CA PHE A 86 -1.96 2.70 -16.64
C PHE A 86 -1.95 3.47 -15.31
N GLN A 87 -0.98 3.23 -14.44
CA GLN A 87 -0.76 4.02 -13.25
C GLN A 87 0.23 5.13 -13.58
N ALA A 88 -0.26 6.37 -13.55
CA ALA A 88 0.58 7.54 -13.76
C ALA A 88 1.67 7.59 -12.68
N MET A 89 2.92 7.76 -13.12
CA MET A 89 4.09 7.83 -12.27
C MET A 89 5.09 8.79 -12.91
N ALA A 90 5.80 9.56 -12.09
CA ALA A 90 6.90 10.36 -12.57
C ALA A 90 8.05 9.44 -13.01
N THR A 91 8.51 9.62 -14.25
CA THR A 91 9.67 8.90 -14.78
C THR A 91 10.89 9.81 -14.62
N PRO A 92 11.80 9.53 -13.69
CA PRO A 92 13.02 10.31 -13.56
C PRO A 92 13.94 10.07 -14.78
N PRO A 93 14.93 10.95 -15.00
CA PRO A 93 16.01 10.68 -15.95
C PRO A 93 16.72 9.36 -15.64
N GLY A 94 17.29 8.74 -16.69
CA GLY A 94 18.01 7.46 -16.57
C GLY A 94 17.20 6.25 -17.00
N GLN A 95 17.80 5.07 -16.88
CA GLN A 95 17.21 3.81 -17.34
C GLN A 95 16.51 3.10 -16.20
N ARG A 96 15.34 2.52 -16.47
CA ARG A 96 14.67 1.66 -15.50
C ARG A 96 15.49 0.40 -15.26
N TRP A 97 15.83 0.12 -14.01
CA TRP A 97 16.48 -1.13 -13.62
C TRP A 97 15.47 -2.28 -13.57
N ASN A 98 15.77 -3.36 -14.29
CA ASN A 98 14.88 -4.52 -14.42
C ASN A 98 15.39 -5.78 -13.68
N GLY A 99 16.36 -5.63 -12.79
CA GLY A 99 16.92 -6.74 -12.00
C GLY A 99 18.28 -7.25 -12.46
N ASP A 100 18.86 -6.69 -13.51
CA ASP A 100 20.21 -7.02 -13.96
C ASP A 100 21.28 -6.71 -12.89
N ALA A 101 22.47 -7.31 -13.01
CA ALA A 101 23.60 -7.00 -12.14
C ALA A 101 24.01 -5.52 -12.29
N LEU A 102 24.29 -4.86 -11.17
CA LEU A 102 24.43 -3.41 -11.09
C LEU A 102 25.88 -2.92 -11.15
N ALA A 103 26.88 -3.76 -10.87
CA ALA A 103 28.31 -3.42 -10.98
C ALA A 103 28.72 -2.07 -10.34
N GLY A 104 28.15 -1.75 -9.18
CA GLY A 104 28.37 -0.50 -8.43
C GLY A 104 27.46 0.67 -8.84
N ALA A 105 26.55 0.47 -9.79
CA ALA A 105 25.64 1.52 -10.26
C ALA A 105 24.71 2.00 -9.14
N ARG A 106 24.49 3.31 -9.13
CA ARG A 106 23.54 3.97 -8.24
C ARG A 106 22.12 3.80 -8.77
N VAL A 107 21.20 3.37 -7.91
CA VAL A 107 19.80 3.10 -8.26
C VAL A 107 18.89 3.98 -7.41
N LEU A 108 18.18 4.89 -8.07
CA LEU A 108 17.14 5.71 -7.45
C LEU A 108 15.84 4.90 -7.30
N LEU A 109 15.45 4.63 -6.06
CA LEU A 109 14.18 4.03 -5.71
C LEU A 109 13.14 5.12 -5.54
N ILE A 110 12.16 5.16 -6.44
CA ILE A 110 11.12 6.21 -6.44
C ILE A 110 9.87 5.73 -5.71
N PRO A 111 9.18 6.63 -4.97
CA PRO A 111 7.96 6.27 -4.27
C PRO A 111 6.86 5.95 -5.28
N GLU A 112 5.97 5.04 -4.90
CA GLU A 112 4.83 4.65 -5.70
C GLU A 112 3.60 4.57 -4.80
N GLN A 113 2.44 5.01 -5.31
CA GLN A 113 1.14 4.94 -4.62
C GLN A 113 1.06 5.78 -3.33
N GLY A 114 0.74 5.17 -2.19
CA GLY A 114 0.54 5.84 -0.91
C GLY A 114 1.71 5.68 0.05
N PHE A 115 1.65 6.37 1.19
CA PHE A 115 2.70 6.29 2.21
C PHE A 115 2.91 4.88 2.76
N GLY A 116 1.85 4.09 2.89
CA GLY A 116 1.93 2.70 3.36
C GLY A 116 2.76 1.82 2.42
N ASP A 117 2.62 2.00 1.11
CA ASP A 117 3.39 1.24 0.11
C ASP A 117 4.88 1.59 0.19
N VAL A 118 5.20 2.88 0.31
CA VAL A 118 6.58 3.34 0.53
C VAL A 118 7.15 2.75 1.81
N ILE A 119 6.42 2.83 2.93
CA ILE A 119 6.85 2.27 4.23
C ILE A 119 7.06 0.75 4.15
N GLN A 120 6.20 0.03 3.43
CA GLN A 120 6.29 -1.42 3.27
C GLN A 120 7.52 -1.83 2.46
N PHE A 121 7.76 -1.17 1.32
CA PHE A 121 8.81 -1.58 0.38
C PHE A 121 10.17 -0.94 0.65
N ALA A 122 10.24 0.17 1.38
CA ALA A 122 11.49 0.83 1.75
C ALA A 122 12.48 -0.09 2.47
N ARG A 123 11.98 -1.05 3.26
CA ARG A 123 12.80 -2.04 3.97
C ARG A 123 13.62 -2.94 3.04
N PHE A 124 13.26 -3.02 1.76
CA PHE A 124 13.98 -3.81 0.75
C PHE A 124 15.01 -2.97 -0.01
N ALA A 125 15.08 -1.65 0.21
CA ALA A 125 16.08 -0.79 -0.42
C ALA A 125 17.54 -1.28 -0.19
N PRO A 126 17.93 -1.76 1.01
CA PRO A 126 19.29 -2.28 1.20
C PRO A 126 19.66 -3.43 0.28
N ARG A 127 18.67 -4.26 -0.11
CA ARG A 127 18.88 -5.45 -0.94
C ARG A 127 19.23 -5.16 -2.40
N VAL A 128 19.17 -3.89 -2.82
CA VAL A 128 19.80 -3.47 -4.09
C VAL A 128 21.30 -3.84 -4.10
N ARG A 129 21.95 -3.88 -2.93
CA ARG A 129 23.34 -4.33 -2.77
C ARG A 129 23.55 -5.80 -3.08
N ASP A 130 22.53 -6.65 -2.93
CA ASP A 130 22.58 -8.06 -3.30
C ASP A 130 22.85 -8.23 -4.81
N ARG A 131 22.54 -7.19 -5.61
CA ARG A 131 22.80 -7.10 -7.05
C ARG A 131 24.02 -6.24 -7.38
N GLY A 132 24.79 -5.84 -6.36
CA GLY A 132 26.00 -5.04 -6.47
C GLY A 132 25.74 -3.55 -6.69
N GLY A 133 24.55 -3.03 -6.39
CA GLY A 133 24.23 -1.61 -6.59
C GLY A 133 24.30 -0.76 -5.34
N VAL A 134 24.16 0.55 -5.52
CA VAL A 134 24.09 1.55 -4.45
C VAL A 134 22.68 2.14 -4.39
N PRO A 135 21.85 1.80 -3.38
CA PRO A 135 20.48 2.29 -3.29
C PRO A 135 20.41 3.74 -2.84
N VAL A 136 19.46 4.47 -3.42
CA VAL A 136 19.00 5.78 -2.97
C VAL A 136 17.49 5.70 -2.84
N LEU A 137 16.94 5.95 -1.66
CA LEU A 137 15.51 5.89 -1.43
C LEU A 137 14.93 7.30 -1.42
N ALA A 138 14.24 7.67 -2.50
CA ALA A 138 13.45 8.89 -2.53
C ALA A 138 12.13 8.67 -1.79
N VAL A 139 11.79 9.56 -0.85
CA VAL A 139 10.52 9.51 -0.11
C VAL A 139 9.84 10.87 -0.03
N PRO A 140 8.51 10.91 0.05
CA PRO A 140 7.78 12.12 0.43
C PRO A 140 8.30 12.67 1.77
N GLY A 141 8.39 14.00 1.90
CA GLY A 141 8.98 14.67 3.08
C GLY A 141 8.43 14.21 4.43
N VAL A 142 7.14 13.87 4.51
CA VAL A 142 6.48 13.36 5.73
C VAL A 142 7.01 11.99 6.21
N LEU A 143 7.77 11.28 5.36
CA LEU A 143 8.40 9.99 5.68
C LEU A 143 9.90 10.10 5.94
N THR A 144 10.55 11.23 5.62
CA THR A 144 12.02 11.37 5.66
C THR A 144 12.60 11.03 7.03
N ALA A 145 12.06 11.63 8.10
CA ALA A 145 12.54 11.39 9.46
C ALA A 145 12.35 9.92 9.90
N LEU A 146 11.23 9.29 9.52
CA LEU A 146 11.00 7.89 9.83
C LEU A 146 12.00 7.00 9.08
N MET A 147 12.18 7.18 7.77
CA MET A 147 13.10 6.34 6.99
C MET A 147 14.56 6.51 7.43
N ALA A 148 14.98 7.72 7.80
CA ALA A 148 16.34 7.98 8.27
C ALA A 148 16.66 7.26 9.60
N ALA A 149 15.68 7.06 10.48
CA ALA A 149 15.89 6.40 11.78
C ALA A 149 16.10 4.88 11.69
N GLN A 150 15.91 4.28 10.52
CA GLN A 150 15.93 2.83 10.37
C GLN A 150 17.34 2.23 10.33
N GLY A 151 18.39 3.05 10.20
CA GLY A 151 19.78 2.59 10.22
C GLY A 151 20.10 1.57 9.12
N TRP A 152 19.38 1.65 7.99
CA TRP A 152 19.52 0.75 6.85
C TRP A 152 20.76 1.00 5.99
N ASP A 153 21.57 2.01 6.35
CA ASP A 153 22.66 2.51 5.52
C ASP A 153 22.17 2.74 4.08
N VAL A 154 21.14 3.56 3.90
CA VAL A 154 20.62 3.92 2.57
C VAL A 154 20.51 5.42 2.54
N GLU A 155 20.93 6.05 1.44
CA GLU A 155 20.72 7.48 1.26
C GLU A 155 19.23 7.76 1.13
N ILE A 156 18.70 8.61 2.01
CA ILE A 156 17.31 9.07 1.94
C ILE A 156 17.28 10.41 1.21
N ALA A 157 16.52 10.48 0.13
CA ALA A 157 16.37 11.67 -0.70
C ALA A 157 14.93 12.19 -0.67
N ASP A 158 14.76 13.48 -0.97
CA ASP A 158 13.45 14.08 -1.19
C ASP A 158 12.87 13.58 -2.53
N ALA A 159 11.65 13.07 -2.52
CA ALA A 159 10.97 12.62 -3.73
C ALA A 159 10.57 13.76 -4.69
N ASP A 160 10.42 14.99 -4.22
CA ASP A 160 10.09 16.13 -5.08
C ASP A 160 11.32 16.67 -5.81
N ASN A 161 12.52 16.41 -5.28
CA ASN A 161 13.79 16.80 -5.88
C ASN A 161 14.87 15.72 -5.68
N PRO A 162 14.71 14.53 -6.30
CA PRO A 162 15.63 13.43 -6.10
C PRO A 162 16.96 13.69 -6.83
N PRO A 163 18.09 13.15 -6.34
CA PRO A 163 19.36 13.23 -7.04
C PRO A 163 19.30 12.46 -8.36
N GLU A 164 20.08 12.90 -9.34
CA GLU A 164 20.25 12.14 -10.58
C GLU A 164 20.89 10.78 -10.30
N ALA A 165 20.42 9.76 -11.02
CA ALA A 165 20.98 8.41 -11.00
C ALA A 165 20.93 7.81 -12.40
N PRO A 166 21.92 6.98 -12.78
CA PRO A 166 21.90 6.30 -14.08
C PRO A 166 20.75 5.30 -14.18
N LEU A 167 20.33 4.74 -13.04
CA LEU A 167 19.28 3.75 -12.94
C LEU A 167 18.20 4.17 -11.94
N TRP A 168 16.96 3.80 -12.21
CA TRP A 168 15.84 4.00 -11.28
C TRP A 168 14.91 2.79 -11.22
N CYS A 169 14.18 2.64 -10.12
CA CYS A 169 13.21 1.55 -9.91
C CYS A 169 12.07 2.02 -9.01
N PRO A 170 10.79 1.82 -9.38
CA PRO A 170 9.68 2.02 -8.45
C PRO A 170 9.82 1.07 -7.25
N VAL A 171 9.59 1.57 -6.03
CA VAL A 171 9.76 0.74 -4.81
C VAL A 171 8.94 -0.55 -4.85
N MET A 172 7.76 -0.56 -5.46
CA MET A 172 6.95 -1.77 -5.57
C MET A 172 7.43 -2.76 -6.64
N SER A 173 8.26 -2.31 -7.59
CA SER A 173 8.94 -3.20 -8.55
C SER A 173 10.09 -3.99 -7.89
N LEU A 174 10.53 -3.64 -6.67
CA LEU A 174 11.48 -4.42 -5.88
C LEU A 174 11.03 -5.87 -5.67
N GLY A 175 9.72 -6.11 -5.59
CA GLY A 175 9.16 -7.46 -5.54
C GLY A 175 9.64 -8.33 -6.70
N ALA A 176 9.48 -7.83 -7.94
CA ALA A 176 9.89 -8.53 -9.15
C ALA A 176 11.41 -8.56 -9.29
N VAL A 177 12.08 -7.41 -9.19
CA VAL A 177 13.50 -7.33 -9.51
C VAL A 177 14.36 -8.07 -8.50
N LEU A 178 13.97 -8.13 -7.22
CA LEU A 178 14.69 -8.90 -6.20
C LEU A 178 14.19 -10.34 -6.07
N GLY A 179 13.04 -10.69 -6.66
CA GLY A 179 12.43 -12.01 -6.53
C GLY A 179 11.93 -12.29 -5.12
N LEU A 180 11.24 -11.32 -4.50
CA LEU A 180 10.78 -11.43 -3.12
C LEU A 180 9.79 -12.58 -2.94
N THR A 181 9.99 -13.38 -1.91
CA THR A 181 9.14 -14.52 -1.54
C THR A 181 8.27 -14.18 -0.33
N ALA A 182 7.35 -15.07 0.04
CA ALA A 182 6.51 -14.88 1.22
C ALA A 182 7.36 -14.79 2.51
N GLU A 183 8.47 -15.53 2.55
CA GLU A 183 9.41 -15.52 3.68
C GLU A 183 10.07 -14.15 3.84
N ASP A 184 10.49 -13.51 2.74
CA ASP A 184 11.07 -12.16 2.76
C ASP A 184 10.10 -11.09 3.25
N ILE A 185 8.79 -11.34 3.14
CA ILE A 185 7.76 -10.39 3.54
C ILE A 185 7.32 -10.60 4.98
N SER A 186 7.25 -11.85 5.42
CA SER A 186 6.96 -12.23 6.79
C SER A 186 8.13 -11.87 7.71
N GLY A 187 7.86 -11.42 8.94
CA GLY A 187 8.95 -11.18 9.88
C GLY A 187 8.63 -10.24 11.02
N ALA A 188 9.68 -9.93 11.78
CA ALA A 188 9.66 -9.06 12.94
C ALA A 188 9.43 -7.58 12.55
N ALA A 189 9.19 -6.76 13.56
CA ALA A 189 9.12 -5.31 13.40
C ALA A 189 10.40 -4.77 12.73
N TYR A 190 10.22 -4.04 11.64
CA TYR A 190 11.32 -3.47 10.85
C TYR A 190 11.41 -1.95 10.97
N LEU A 191 10.41 -1.32 11.61
CA LEU A 191 10.39 0.11 11.88
C LEU A 191 10.81 0.38 13.31
N ARG A 192 11.67 1.37 13.48
CA ARG A 192 12.01 1.99 14.75
C ARG A 192 11.53 3.44 14.74
N ALA A 193 10.87 3.83 15.81
CA ALA A 193 10.53 5.23 16.02
C ALA A 193 11.83 6.05 16.20
N PRO A 194 11.95 7.25 15.60
CA PRO A 194 13.13 8.10 15.79
C PRO A 194 13.27 8.58 17.24
N THR A 195 12.14 8.76 17.92
CA THR A 195 12.05 9.13 19.34
C THR A 195 11.15 8.12 20.05
N ALA A 196 11.50 7.75 21.28
CA ALA A 196 10.63 6.93 22.10
C ALA A 196 9.72 7.83 22.93
N ASP A 197 8.41 7.59 22.90
CA ASP A 197 7.53 8.18 23.90
C ASP A 197 7.77 7.54 25.28
N THR A 198 8.38 8.31 26.18
CA THR A 198 8.67 7.88 27.56
C THR A 198 7.55 8.21 28.54
N ARG A 199 6.39 8.71 28.07
CA ARG A 199 5.25 9.07 28.93
C ARG A 199 4.68 7.84 29.65
N GLU A 200 4.93 7.79 30.96
CA GLU A 200 4.35 6.81 31.87
C GLU A 200 2.90 7.15 32.23
N GLY A 201 2.15 6.14 32.70
CA GLY A 201 0.85 6.35 33.35
C GLY A 201 0.10 5.05 33.59
N ALA A 202 -0.96 5.11 34.39
CA ALA A 202 -1.77 3.94 34.71
C ALA A 202 -2.60 3.49 33.49
N GLY A 203 -2.65 2.18 33.28
CA GLY A 203 -3.48 1.54 32.25
C GLY A 203 -2.91 1.61 30.81
N PRO A 204 -3.45 0.79 29.89
CA PRO A 204 -3.04 0.76 28.49
C PRO A 204 -3.39 2.07 27.76
N ARG A 205 -2.44 2.53 26.93
CA ARG A 205 -2.62 3.65 26.00
C ARG A 205 -2.91 3.09 24.60
N ILE A 206 -4.02 3.48 24.00
CA ILE A 206 -4.45 2.99 22.69
C ILE A 206 -4.55 4.16 21.71
N GLY A 207 -3.68 4.17 20.71
CA GLY A 207 -3.74 5.11 19.60
C GLY A 207 -4.81 4.74 18.59
N LEU A 208 -5.62 5.70 18.16
CA LEU A 208 -6.68 5.48 17.18
C LEU A 208 -6.50 6.36 15.93
N ALA A 209 -6.54 5.72 14.76
CA ALA A 209 -6.71 6.34 13.46
C ALA A 209 -7.81 5.56 12.72
N TRP A 210 -8.94 6.19 12.45
CA TRP A 210 -10.18 5.52 12.06
C TRP A 210 -10.65 5.84 10.64
N SER A 211 -10.07 6.85 10.01
CA SER A 211 -10.43 7.23 8.66
C SER A 211 -9.21 7.57 7.80
N GLY A 212 -9.29 7.21 6.53
CA GLY A 212 -8.28 7.53 5.54
C GLY A 212 -8.55 8.87 4.84
N ASN A 213 -7.74 9.12 3.81
CA ASN A 213 -7.92 10.26 2.90
C ASN A 213 -9.34 10.25 2.26
N PRO A 214 -10.17 11.29 2.46
CA PRO A 214 -11.54 11.36 1.94
C PRO A 214 -11.62 11.46 0.41
N THR A 215 -10.54 11.88 -0.28
CA THR A 215 -10.52 11.93 -1.75
C THR A 215 -10.22 10.58 -2.39
N HIS A 216 -9.86 9.58 -1.59
CA HIS A 216 -9.55 8.24 -2.09
C HIS A 216 -10.82 7.53 -2.60
N ARG A 217 -10.78 6.95 -3.81
CA ARG A 217 -11.94 6.29 -4.46
C ARG A 217 -12.62 5.19 -3.64
N ARG A 218 -11.90 4.55 -2.72
CA ARG A 218 -12.42 3.51 -1.81
C ARG A 218 -12.54 3.98 -0.36
N ASP A 219 -12.54 5.29 -0.09
CA ASP A 219 -12.57 5.83 1.27
C ASP A 219 -13.69 5.21 2.14
N ARG A 220 -14.91 5.14 1.60
CA ARG A 220 -16.06 4.50 2.27
C ARG A 220 -15.86 3.06 2.74
N ALA A 221 -14.90 2.34 2.16
CA ALA A 221 -14.61 0.93 2.48
C ALA A 221 -13.40 0.78 3.40
N ARG A 222 -12.76 1.88 3.81
CA ARG A 222 -11.54 1.89 4.63
C ARG A 222 -11.56 2.94 5.73
N SER A 223 -12.73 3.53 5.97
CA SER A 223 -12.94 4.62 6.91
C SER A 223 -14.19 4.35 7.70
N LEU A 224 -14.11 4.59 9.00
CA LEU A 224 -15.21 4.51 9.95
C LEU A 224 -15.64 5.93 10.33
N ARG A 225 -16.86 6.07 10.85
CA ARG A 225 -17.24 7.26 11.63
C ARG A 225 -16.67 7.09 13.03
N LEU A 226 -16.29 8.18 13.69
CA LEU A 226 -15.82 8.09 15.08
C LEU A 226 -16.88 7.46 16.00
N ASP A 227 -18.16 7.71 15.73
CA ASP A 227 -19.29 7.13 16.48
C ASP A 227 -19.41 5.59 16.31
N ASP A 228 -18.91 5.02 15.22
CA ASP A 228 -18.87 3.55 15.04
C ASP A 228 -17.92 2.89 16.08
N LEU A 229 -16.99 3.68 16.64
CA LEU A 229 -16.05 3.26 17.68
C LEU A 229 -16.58 3.49 19.10
N ALA A 230 -17.79 4.03 19.27
CA ALA A 230 -18.39 4.32 20.58
C ALA A 230 -18.32 3.17 21.61
N PRO A 231 -18.47 1.88 21.23
CA PRO A 231 -18.31 0.77 22.17
C PRO A 231 -16.91 0.66 22.78
N LEU A 232 -15.87 1.04 22.05
CA LEU A 232 -14.48 0.99 22.54
C LEU A 232 -14.23 2.00 23.66
N PHE A 233 -14.86 3.17 23.58
CA PHE A 233 -14.64 4.28 24.50
C PHE A 233 -15.17 4.02 25.92
N ASN A 234 -15.95 2.95 26.09
CA ASN A 234 -16.51 2.56 27.39
C ASN A 234 -15.67 1.46 28.08
N VAL A 235 -14.55 1.03 27.49
CA VAL A 235 -13.64 0.05 28.10
C VAL A 235 -12.93 0.70 29.30
N PRO A 236 -13.10 0.18 30.54
CA PRO A 236 -12.52 0.80 31.72
C PRO A 236 -10.99 0.75 31.73
N GLY A 237 -10.36 1.81 32.24
CA GLY A 237 -8.91 1.86 32.46
C GLY A 237 -8.06 2.05 31.20
N VAL A 238 -8.68 2.30 30.04
CA VAL A 238 -7.99 2.62 28.78
C VAL A 238 -7.87 4.13 28.62
N ARG A 239 -6.70 4.58 28.16
CA ARG A 239 -6.50 5.96 27.70
C ARG A 239 -6.38 5.97 26.17
N PHE A 240 -7.23 6.74 25.51
CA PHE A 240 -7.18 6.85 24.05
C PHE A 240 -6.32 8.05 23.63
N VAL A 241 -5.47 7.81 22.63
CA VAL A 241 -4.62 8.83 22.00
C VAL A 241 -5.14 9.07 20.59
N ASN A 242 -5.40 10.32 20.24
CA ASN A 242 -5.84 10.65 18.89
C ASN A 242 -4.66 10.61 17.92
N LEU A 243 -4.61 9.58 17.07
CA LEU A 243 -3.64 9.47 15.97
C LEU A 243 -4.26 9.82 14.61
N GLN A 244 -5.49 10.32 14.57
CA GLN A 244 -6.19 10.69 13.35
C GLN A 244 -5.68 12.02 12.81
N VAL A 245 -5.04 11.96 11.65
CA VAL A 245 -4.71 13.15 10.86
C VAL A 245 -5.93 13.57 10.06
N GLY A 246 -6.34 14.84 10.21
CA GLY A 246 -7.49 15.40 9.51
C GLY A 246 -8.82 14.89 10.04
N LEU A 247 -9.39 15.60 11.02
CA LEU A 247 -10.74 15.32 11.51
C LEU A 247 -11.78 15.65 10.44
N ARG A 248 -12.76 14.76 10.27
CA ARG A 248 -13.91 15.00 9.40
C ARG A 248 -14.92 15.89 10.13
N PRO A 249 -15.76 16.65 9.41
CA PRO A 249 -16.82 17.44 10.03
C PRO A 249 -17.70 16.65 11.01
N ASP A 250 -18.00 15.40 10.67
CA ASP A 250 -18.83 14.51 11.48
C ASP A 250 -18.17 14.06 12.80
N ASP A 251 -16.84 14.09 12.91
CA ASP A 251 -16.12 13.66 14.12
C ASP A 251 -16.30 14.66 15.28
N ALA A 252 -16.51 15.94 14.95
CA ALA A 252 -16.57 17.02 15.92
C ALA A 252 -17.70 16.85 16.95
N ALA A 253 -18.85 16.33 16.52
CA ALA A 253 -19.99 16.10 17.41
C ALA A 253 -19.67 15.04 18.47
N GLU A 254 -18.91 14.01 18.10
CA GLU A 254 -18.55 12.92 19.02
C GLU A 254 -17.47 13.37 20.01
N ILE A 255 -16.45 14.09 19.53
CA ILE A 255 -15.43 14.69 20.39
C ILE A 255 -16.06 15.68 21.38
N ALA A 256 -17.04 16.48 20.95
CA ALA A 256 -17.74 17.40 21.84
C ALA A 256 -18.58 16.68 22.92
N ARG A 257 -19.15 15.51 22.61
CA ARG A 257 -19.88 14.67 23.58
C ARG A 257 -18.95 14.02 24.61
N ARG A 258 -17.67 13.88 24.29
CA ARG A 258 -16.65 13.28 25.18
C ARG A 258 -15.36 14.12 25.15
N PRO A 259 -15.34 15.28 25.84
CA PRO A 259 -14.19 16.18 25.81
C PRO A 259 -12.89 15.53 26.29
N ASP A 260 -13.00 14.51 27.16
CA ASP A 260 -11.85 13.77 27.69
C ASP A 260 -11.44 12.55 26.85
N LEU A 261 -12.16 12.23 25.77
CA LEU A 261 -11.91 11.04 24.94
C LEU A 261 -10.47 11.01 24.43
N PHE A 262 -9.97 12.15 23.99
CA PHE A 262 -8.62 12.32 23.48
C PHE A 262 -7.88 13.39 24.27
N ALA A 263 -7.78 13.21 25.59
CA ALA A 263 -6.94 14.04 26.46
C ALA A 263 -5.49 14.13 25.95
N GLU A 264 -5.03 13.13 25.20
CA GLU A 264 -3.76 13.11 24.49
C GLU A 264 -3.99 13.23 22.97
N THR A 265 -3.60 14.37 22.39
CA THR A 265 -3.60 14.61 20.94
C THR A 265 -2.22 15.12 20.52
N PRO A 266 -1.28 14.23 20.12
CA PRO A 266 0.05 14.64 19.68
C PRO A 266 -0.01 15.51 18.42
N GLY A 267 0.98 16.39 18.25
CA GLY A 267 1.17 17.13 17.01
C GLY A 267 1.71 16.17 15.93
N LEU A 268 0.86 15.78 14.98
CA LEU A 268 1.24 14.88 13.89
C LEU A 268 1.61 15.68 12.64
N GLY A 269 2.90 15.95 12.45
CA GLY A 269 3.44 16.58 11.24
C GLY A 269 4.10 15.59 10.28
N SER A 270 4.45 14.41 10.77
CA SER A 270 5.18 13.37 10.04
C SER A 270 4.82 11.97 10.54
N PHE A 271 5.22 10.94 9.80
CA PHE A 271 5.08 9.56 10.28
C PHE A 271 6.07 9.20 11.40
N ALA A 272 7.10 10.02 11.63
CA ALA A 272 7.94 9.88 12.81
C ALA A 272 7.14 10.18 14.09
N ASP A 273 6.28 11.20 14.05
CA ASP A 273 5.42 11.57 15.18
C ASP A 273 4.39 10.48 15.50
N THR A 274 3.85 9.81 14.47
CA THR A 274 2.94 8.67 14.63
C THR A 274 3.64 7.43 15.18
N ALA A 275 4.93 7.27 14.89
CA ALA A 275 5.69 6.10 15.33
C ALA A 275 6.19 6.19 16.78
N ALA A 276 6.37 7.41 17.29
CA ALA A 276 6.91 7.71 18.63
C ALA A 276 5.96 7.32 19.77
#